data_AF-A0A2M7BUI6-F1
#
_entry.id   AF-A0A2M7BUI6-F1
#
_cell.length_a   1.000
_cell.length_b   1.000
_cell.length_c   1.000
_cell.angle_alpha   90.00
_cell.angle_beta   90.00
_cell.angle_gamma   90.00
#
_symmetry.space_group_name_H-M   'P 1'
#
loop_
_entity.id
_entity.type
_entity.pdbx_description
1 polymer ?
#
loop_
_entity_poly.entity_id
_entity_poly.type
_entity_poly.pdbx_seq_one_letter_code
_entity_poly.pdbx_strand_id
1 'polypeptide(L)'
;FLLHGIPKILLRNSIPVKLARQYVDDYEITPEYNYQLDSSSNKIKVTEKPWIIRDDQGQKVYSLLAPPVVTGLIKQLVGALGLKNE
;
A
#
# COMPACT_ATOMS: atom_id res chain seq x y z
N PHE A 1 0.31 -23.29 -3.05
CA PHE A 1 -1.09 -23.09 -3.50
C PHE A 1 -1.70 -24.45 -3.74
N LEU A 2 -2.80 -24.81 -3.06
CA LEU A 2 -3.42 -26.15 -3.09
C LEU A 2 -4.59 -26.29 -4.07
N LEU A 3 -5.22 -25.18 -4.49
CA LEU A 3 -6.34 -25.18 -5.44
C LEU A 3 -5.87 -24.84 -6.86
N HIS A 4 -6.25 -25.67 -7.83
CA HIS A 4 -5.89 -25.55 -9.25
C HIS A 4 -7.15 -25.36 -10.11
N GLY A 5 -7.00 -24.76 -11.29
CA GLY A 5 -8.11 -24.56 -12.24
C GLY A 5 -9.09 -23.43 -11.91
N ILE A 6 -9.02 -22.84 -10.71
CA ILE A 6 -9.84 -21.68 -10.33
C ILE A 6 -9.07 -20.35 -10.45
N PRO A 7 -9.71 -19.25 -10.94
CA PRO A 7 -9.14 -17.91 -10.89
C PRO A 7 -8.77 -17.51 -9.46
N LYS A 8 -7.64 -16.81 -9.30
CA LYS A 8 -7.16 -16.36 -7.98
C LYS A 8 -6.97 -14.85 -8.02
N ILE A 9 -7.38 -14.20 -6.93
CA ILE A 9 -7.09 -12.80 -6.68
C ILE A 9 -5.92 -12.74 -5.70
N LEU A 10 -4.85 -12.03 -6.08
CA LEU A 10 -3.67 -11.84 -5.26
C LEU A 10 -3.59 -10.39 -4.83
N LEU A 11 -3.80 -10.16 -3.54
CA LEU A 11 -3.70 -8.83 -2.93
C LEU A 11 -2.41 -8.73 -2.13
N ARG A 12 -1.79 -7.57 -2.19
CA ARG A 12 -0.65 -7.19 -1.36
C ARG A 12 -1.03 -5.88 -0.67
N ASN A 13 -0.97 -5.87 0.66
CA ASN A 13 -1.14 -4.63 1.44
C ASN A 13 0.18 -3.85 1.55
N SER A 14 1.29 -4.45 1.13
CA SER A 14 2.62 -3.86 1.24
C SER A 14 3.38 -4.07 -0.06
N ILE A 15 4.30 -3.14 -0.34
CA ILE A 15 5.12 -3.17 -1.54
C ILE A 15 6.59 -2.90 -1.20
N PRO A 16 7.54 -3.64 -1.77
CA PRO A 16 8.97 -3.34 -1.60
C PRO A 16 9.26 -1.88 -1.97
N VAL A 17 9.99 -1.18 -1.10
CA VAL A 17 10.35 0.24 -1.30
C VAL A 17 11.00 0.47 -2.66
N LYS A 18 11.80 -0.49 -3.13
CA LYS A 18 12.49 -0.44 -4.44
C LYS A 18 11.54 -0.47 -5.64
N LEU A 19 10.34 -1.03 -5.49
CA LEU A 19 9.35 -1.20 -6.56
C LEU A 19 8.20 -0.19 -6.45
N ALA A 20 8.08 0.53 -5.34
CA ALA A 20 6.93 1.39 -5.06
C ALA A 20 6.62 2.39 -6.18
N ARG A 21 7.62 3.16 -6.62
CA ARG A 21 7.48 4.19 -7.67
C ARG A 21 6.97 3.67 -9.02
N GLN A 22 7.06 2.36 -9.25
CA GLN A 22 6.62 1.74 -10.49
C GLN A 22 5.13 1.35 -10.45
N TYR A 23 4.60 1.06 -9.25
CA TYR A 23 3.33 0.36 -9.11
C TYR A 23 2.27 1.12 -8.32
N VAL A 24 2.67 2.09 -7.50
CA VAL A 24 1.76 2.88 -6.65
C VAL A 24 2.19 4.33 -6.64
N ASP A 25 1.22 5.20 -6.43
CA ASP A 25 1.45 6.63 -6.23
C ASP A 25 1.71 6.95 -4.76
N ASP A 26 2.37 8.08 -4.48
CA ASP A 26 2.75 8.46 -3.11
C ASP A 26 1.53 8.60 -2.17
N TYR A 27 0.38 9.02 -2.68
CA TYR A 27 -0.86 9.16 -1.91
C TYR A 27 -1.51 7.81 -1.54
N GLU A 28 -1.07 6.72 -2.15
CA GLU A 28 -1.57 5.36 -1.89
C GLU A 28 -0.83 4.71 -0.71
N ILE A 29 0.32 5.27 -0.32
CA ILE A 29 1.14 4.81 0.78
C ILE A 29 0.59 5.35 2.10
N THR A 30 0.57 4.49 3.12
CA THR A 30 0.17 4.87 4.47
C THR A 30 1.16 5.91 5.03
N PRO A 31 0.69 7.07 5.50
CA PRO A 31 1.57 8.06 6.07
C PRO A 31 1.90 7.78 7.54
N GLU A 32 3.12 8.15 7.92
CA GLU A 32 3.64 8.23 9.26
C GLU A 32 3.67 9.70 9.71
N TYR A 33 3.02 9.99 10.84
CA TYR A 33 3.00 11.33 11.41
C TYR A 33 4.02 11.44 12.54
N ASN A 34 4.99 12.33 12.36
CA ASN A 34 6.02 12.65 13.33
C ASN A 34 5.71 14.03 13.95
N TYR A 35 5.49 14.06 15.26
CA TYR A 35 5.19 15.27 16.03
C TYR A 35 6.44 15.75 16.77
N GLN A 36 6.80 17.03 16.61
CA GLN A 36 7.92 17.65 17.30
C GLN A 36 7.48 18.99 17.89
N LEU A 37 7.86 19.26 19.14
CA LEU A 37 7.65 20.58 19.73
C LEU A 37 8.72 21.54 19.21
N ASP A 38 8.29 22.62 18.55
CA ASP A 38 9.19 23.71 18.17
C ASP A 38 9.40 24.64 19.35
N SER A 39 10.60 24.60 19.93
CA SER A 39 10.98 25.40 21.10
C SER A 39 10.97 26.91 20.84
N SER A 40 11.05 27.34 19.58
CA SER A 40 11.06 28.76 19.22
C SER A 40 9.66 29.37 19.13
N SER A 41 8.68 28.59 18.65
CA SER A 41 7.30 29.05 18.45
C SER A 41 6.31 28.50 19.48
N ASN A 42 6.75 27.56 20.33
CA ASN A 42 5.95 26.79 21.28
C ASN A 42 4.74 26.10 20.62
N LYS A 43 4.90 25.66 19.36
CA LYS A 43 3.87 24.96 18.58
C LYS A 43 4.32 23.55 18.22
N ILE A 44 3.37 22.66 17.99
CA ILE A 44 3.65 21.32 17.46
C ILE A 44 3.86 21.42 15.95
N LYS A 45 5.03 21.00 15.49
CA LYS A 45 5.35 20.74 14.09
C LYS A 45 4.99 19.31 13.76
N VAL A 46 4.13 19.12 12.76
CA VAL A 46 3.78 17.81 12.21
C VAL A 46 4.57 17.60 10.92
N THR A 47 5.24 16.46 10.80
CA THR A 47 5.92 16.06 9.56
C THR A 47 5.42 14.70 9.11
N GLU A 48 5.17 14.56 7.82
CA GLU A 48 4.64 13.35 7.21
C GLU A 48 5.74 12.62 6.44
N LYS A 49 5.82 11.31 6.60
CA LYS A 49 6.74 10.44 5.86
C LYS A 49 6.02 9.14 5.47
N PRO A 50 6.45 8.45 4.42
CA PRO A 50 5.92 7.12 4.13
C PRO A 50 6.17 6.14 5.28
N TRP A 51 5.15 5.39 5.70
CA TRP A 51 5.28 4.35 6.71
C TRP A 51 6.05 3.14 6.16
N ILE A 52 7.24 2.86 6.72
CA ILE A 52 8.12 1.76 6.30
C ILE A 52 8.19 0.71 7.40
N ILE A 53 7.88 -0.53 7.03
CA ILE A 53 8.04 -1.70 7.91
C ILE A 53 8.92 -2.76 7.24
N ARG A 54 9.32 -3.79 8.01
CA ARG A 54 9.98 -4.97 7.46
C ARG A 54 8.96 -6.08 7.27
N ASP A 55 9.01 -6.77 6.14
CA ASP A 55 8.22 -7.98 5.91
C ASP A 55 8.85 -9.20 6.60
N ASP A 56 8.20 -10.37 6.44
CA ASP A 56 8.65 -11.64 7.02
C ASP A 56 10.04 -12.09 6.52
N GLN A 57 10.53 -11.50 5.41
CA GLN A 57 11.85 -11.74 4.85
C GLN A 57 12.87 -10.67 5.27
N GLY A 58 12.47 -9.73 6.13
CA GLY A 58 13.29 -8.63 6.63
C GLY A 58 13.47 -7.47 5.63
N GLN A 59 12.78 -7.50 4.48
CA GLN A 59 12.86 -6.49 3.45
C GLN A 59 12.02 -5.27 3.82
N LYS A 60 12.53 -4.06 3.54
CA LYS A 60 11.78 -2.82 3.73
C LYS A 60 10.65 -2.71 2.72
N VAL A 61 9.43 -2.56 3.21
CA VAL A 61 8.21 -2.39 2.43
C VAL A 61 7.45 -1.16 2.90
N TYR A 62 6.77 -0.49 1.99
CA TYR A 62 5.74 0.49 2.34
C TYR A 62 4.43 -0.23 2.65
N SER A 63 3.68 0.25 3.64
CA SER A 63 2.29 -0.13 3.84
C SER A 63 1.40 0.67 2.90
N LEU A 64 0.45 0.04 2.23
CA LEU A 64 -0.54 0.68 1.38
C LEU A 64 -1.80 0.98 2.20
N LEU A 65 -2.47 2.08 1.85
CA LEU A 65 -3.80 2.38 2.37
C LEU A 65 -4.80 1.32 1.87
N ALA A 66 -5.95 1.21 2.55
CA ALA A 66 -6.99 0.28 2.13
C ALA A 66 -7.56 0.56 0.71
N PRO A 67 -7.79 1.82 0.28
CA PRO A 67 -8.35 2.11 -1.05
C PRO A 67 -7.61 1.47 -2.24
N PRO A 68 -6.28 1.62 -2.43
CA PRO A 68 -5.57 1.00 -3.55
C PRO A 68 -5.64 -0.54 -3.55
N VAL A 69 -5.72 -1.16 -2.36
CA VAL A 69 -5.87 -2.62 -2.25
C VAL A 69 -7.28 -3.05 -2.70
N VAL A 70 -8.31 -2.29 -2.31
CA VAL A 70 -9.71 -2.56 -2.69
C VAL A 70 -9.93 -2.34 -4.20
N THR A 71 -9.36 -1.30 -4.79
CA THR A 71 -9.44 -1.09 -6.24
C THR A 71 -8.74 -2.22 -7.00
N GLY A 72 -7.59 -2.69 -6.51
CA GLY A 72 -6.90 -3.87 -7.03
C GLY A 72 -7.72 -5.16 -6.93
N LEU A 73 -8.47 -5.35 -5.84
CA LEU A 73 -9.43 -6.45 -5.67
C LEU A 73 -10.55 -6.38 -6.70
N ILE A 74 -11.22 -5.24 -6.82
CA ILE A 74 -12.33 -5.07 -7.76
C ILE A 74 -11.85 -5.34 -9.20
N LYS A 75 -10.70 -4.79 -9.60
CA LYS A 75 -10.12 -5.01 -10.93
C LYS A 75 -9.87 -6.49 -11.23
N GLN A 76 -9.30 -7.23 -10.27
CA GLN A 76 -9.06 -8.67 -10.45
C GLN A 76 -10.36 -9.48 -10.41
N LEU A 77 -11.32 -9.09 -9.57
CA LEU A 77 -12.62 -9.74 -9.44
C LEU A 77 -13.44 -9.65 -10.73
N VAL A 78 -13.51 -8.47 -11.32
CA VAL A 78 -14.18 -8.23 -12.61
C VAL A 78 -13.62 -9.17 -13.69
N GLY A 79 -12.29 -9.32 -13.75
CA GLY A 79 -11.63 -10.28 -14.64
C GLY A 79 -11.94 -11.75 -14.31
N ALA A 80 -11.94 -12.11 -13.03
CA ALA A 80 -12.25 -13.47 -12.57
C ALA A 80 -13.70 -13.89 -12.86
N LEU A 81 -14.64 -12.95 -12.85
CA LEU A 81 -16.06 -13.17 -13.17
C LEU A 81 -16.36 -13.10 -14.68
N GLY A 82 -15.37 -12.80 -15.52
CA GLY A 82 -15.58 -12.66 -16.96
C GLY A 82 -16.40 -11.42 -17.37
N LEU A 83 -16.54 -10.45 -16.47
CA LEU A 83 -17.26 -9.21 -16.70
C LEU A 83 -16.31 -8.22 -17.39
N LYS A 84 -16.07 -8.35 -18.69
CA LYS A 84 -15.25 -7.34 -19.38
C LYS A 84 -16.03 -6.03 -19.47
N ASN A 85 -15.39 -4.91 -19.14
CA ASN A 85 -15.78 -3.62 -19.70
C ASN A 85 -15.24 -3.61 -21.14
N GLU A 86 -16.14 -3.46 -22.11
CA GLU A 86 -15.79 -3.10 -23.50
C GLU A 86 -15.00 -1.79 -23.55
#